data_AF-A0A9P5TLW7-F1
#
_entry.id   AF-A0A9P5TLW7-F1
#
_cell.length_a   1.000
_cell.length_b   1.000
_cell.length_c   1.000
_cell.angle_alpha   90.00
_cell.angle_beta   90.00
_cell.angle_gamma   90.00
#
_symmetry.space_group_name_H-M   'P 1'
#
loop_
_entity.id
_entity.type
_entity.pdbx_description
1 polymer ?
#
loop_
_entity_poly.entity_id
_entity_poly.type
_entity_poly.pdbx_seq_one_letter_code
_entity_poly.pdbx_strand_id
1 'polypeptide(L)'
;LLPDELPKTVISVRDGWQWTCQSAAVVSGLLASVASQLLVFFKTSSSYASNIPDPLGAQGFLIASCYAALFLNISATISSFILIDNLGELGFHASCKDPTFYTDLETAGTMSVTQDKLLIKFGASKMWKLMLWHWLATFYLGILALIISVLTYVTMEEAVATKIFMWFMLLLTLFPTSYFIFGRPMHDAHVK
;
A
#
# COMPACT_ATOMS: atom_id res chain seq x y z
N LEU A 1 -0.99 35.71 -1.86
CA LEU A 1 -0.87 34.81 -0.68
C LEU A 1 0.28 35.30 0.19
N LEU A 2 0.27 35.10 1.52
CA LEU A 2 1.51 35.28 2.28
C LEU A 2 2.56 34.28 1.73
N PRO A 3 3.84 34.67 1.62
CA PRO A 3 4.88 33.84 1.01
C PRO A 3 5.11 32.50 1.76
N ASP A 4 4.58 32.37 2.97
CA ASP A 4 4.74 31.19 3.82
C ASP A 4 3.53 30.24 3.78
N GLU A 5 2.44 30.60 3.08
CA GLU A 5 1.18 29.84 3.13
C GLU A 5 0.95 29.03 1.84
N LEU A 6 0.83 27.70 2.01
CA LEU A 6 0.50 26.81 0.91
C LEU A 6 -0.92 27.11 0.37
N PRO A 7 -1.15 27.01 -0.96
CA PRO A 7 -2.50 27.12 -1.49
C PRO A 7 -3.44 26.05 -0.90
N LYS A 8 -4.69 26.41 -0.64
CA LYS A 8 -5.69 25.52 0.00
C LYS A 8 -5.84 24.17 -0.70
N THR A 9 -5.72 24.12 -2.02
CA THR A 9 -5.75 22.87 -2.80
C THR A 9 -4.55 21.96 -2.48
N VAL A 10 -3.35 22.53 -2.32
CA VAL A 10 -2.14 21.79 -1.95
C VAL A 10 -2.27 21.23 -0.54
N ILE A 11 -2.79 22.04 0.39
CA ILE A 11 -3.10 21.62 1.76
C ILE A 11 -4.07 20.44 1.75
N SER A 12 -5.20 20.57 1.03
CA SER A 12 -6.20 19.50 0.93
C SER A 12 -5.63 18.19 0.35
N VAL A 13 -4.79 18.28 -0.69
CA VAL A 13 -4.15 17.09 -1.29
C VAL A 13 -3.13 16.47 -0.32
N ARG A 14 -2.29 17.29 0.32
CA ARG A 14 -1.32 16.85 1.33
C ARG A 14 -2.02 16.11 2.48
N ASP A 15 -3.05 16.72 3.05
CA ASP A 15 -3.77 16.16 4.20
C ASP A 15 -4.47 14.84 3.84
N GLY A 16 -5.04 14.75 2.62
CA GLY A 16 -5.62 13.51 2.11
C GLY A 16 -4.60 12.38 1.94
N TRP A 17 -3.41 12.69 1.41
CA TRP A 17 -2.32 11.70 1.30
C TRP A 17 -1.74 11.33 2.66
N GLN A 18 -1.60 12.28 3.58
CA GLN A 18 -1.09 12.04 4.92
C GLN A 18 -2.04 11.11 5.69
N TRP A 19 -3.35 11.37 5.65
CA TRP A 19 -4.37 10.49 6.23
C TRP A 19 -4.31 9.08 5.65
N THR A 20 -4.16 8.97 4.33
CA THR A 20 -4.05 7.69 3.63
C THR A 20 -2.81 6.92 4.08
N CYS A 21 -1.64 7.57 4.11
CA CYS A 21 -0.39 6.94 4.55
C CYS A 21 -0.44 6.53 6.02
N GLN A 22 -1.03 7.36 6.90
CA GLN A 22 -1.21 7.03 8.32
C GLN A 22 -2.08 5.78 8.50
N SER A 23 -3.23 5.75 7.83
CA SER A 23 -4.15 4.60 7.88
C SER A 23 -3.48 3.34 7.34
N ALA A 24 -2.75 3.46 6.23
CA ALA A 24 -2.04 2.34 5.63
C ALA A 24 -0.88 1.84 6.50
N ALA A 25 -0.16 2.71 7.21
CA ALA A 25 0.88 2.32 8.15
C ALA A 25 0.29 1.43 9.27
N VAL A 26 -0.85 1.84 9.82
CA VAL A 26 -1.57 1.07 10.85
C VAL A 26 -2.01 -0.29 10.30
N VAL A 27 -2.67 -0.31 9.14
CA VAL A 27 -3.16 -1.55 8.52
C VAL A 27 -1.99 -2.50 8.19
N SER A 28 -0.92 -1.99 7.60
CA SER A 28 0.29 -2.77 7.29
C SER A 28 0.92 -3.35 8.56
N GLY A 29 0.99 -2.57 9.64
CA GLY A 29 1.45 -3.06 10.95
C GLY A 29 0.58 -4.19 11.50
N LEU A 30 -0.74 -4.08 11.39
CA LEU A 30 -1.67 -5.14 11.78
C LEU A 30 -1.49 -6.40 10.93
N LEU A 31 -1.37 -6.25 9.62
CA LEU A 31 -1.14 -7.37 8.70
C LEU A 31 0.20 -8.07 8.98
N ALA A 32 1.26 -7.32 9.29
CA ALA A 32 2.54 -7.88 9.71
C ALA A 32 2.41 -8.68 11.02
N SER A 33 1.63 -8.19 12.00
CA SER A 33 1.35 -8.92 13.23
C SER A 33 0.61 -10.24 12.95
N VAL A 34 -0.42 -10.22 12.11
CA VAL A 34 -1.14 -11.43 11.68
C VAL A 34 -0.20 -12.40 10.97
N ALA A 35 0.65 -11.92 10.07
CA ALA A 35 1.65 -12.76 9.39
C ALA A 35 2.60 -13.45 10.39
N SER A 36 3.04 -12.72 11.43
CA SER A 36 3.88 -13.29 12.49
C SER A 36 3.16 -14.37 13.30
N GLN A 37 1.88 -14.17 13.61
CA GLN A 37 1.09 -15.16 14.35
C GLN A 37 0.88 -16.42 13.52
N LEU A 38 0.51 -16.26 12.24
CA LEU A 38 0.37 -17.37 11.29
C LEU A 38 1.68 -18.13 11.11
N LEU A 39 2.81 -17.42 11.04
CA LEU A 39 4.13 -18.05 10.94
C LEU A 39 4.43 -18.97 12.13
N VAL A 40 4.10 -18.54 13.36
CA VAL A 40 4.26 -19.36 14.56
C VAL A 40 3.33 -20.58 14.52
N PHE A 41 2.07 -20.36 14.16
CA PHE A 41 1.07 -21.42 14.02
C PHE A 41 1.50 -22.49 13.00
N PHE A 42 1.94 -22.09 11.81
CA PHE A 42 2.35 -22.98 10.73
C PHE A 42 3.70 -23.70 10.94
N LYS A 43 4.56 -23.17 11.80
CA LYS A 43 5.77 -23.89 12.21
C LYS A 43 5.49 -24.99 13.23
N THR A 44 4.33 -24.96 13.87
CA THR A 44 3.99 -25.89 14.93
C THR A 44 3.41 -27.18 14.32
N SER A 45 4.10 -28.31 14.49
CA SER A 45 3.68 -29.60 13.91
C SER A 45 2.31 -30.08 14.42
N SER A 46 1.87 -29.66 15.61
CA SER A 46 0.54 -30.00 16.14
C SER A 46 -0.61 -29.22 15.48
N SER A 47 -0.32 -28.28 14.58
CA SER A 47 -1.32 -27.49 13.85
C SER A 47 -1.89 -28.19 12.62
N TYR A 48 -1.36 -29.38 12.29
CA TYR A 48 -1.72 -30.16 11.10
C TYR A 48 -2.40 -31.47 11.52
N ALA A 49 -3.38 -31.92 10.74
CA ALA A 49 -4.03 -33.19 10.98
C ALA A 49 -3.06 -34.37 10.75
N SER A 50 -2.95 -35.28 11.72
CA SER A 50 -2.02 -36.42 11.70
C SER A 50 -2.25 -37.43 10.57
N ASN A 51 -3.34 -37.29 9.82
CA ASN A 51 -3.77 -38.24 8.79
C ASN A 51 -3.46 -37.74 7.37
N ILE A 52 -2.89 -36.54 7.22
CA ILE A 52 -2.54 -35.96 5.93
C ILE A 52 -1.07 -36.29 5.66
N PRO A 53 -0.74 -36.93 4.52
CA PRO A 53 0.65 -37.23 4.17
C PRO A 53 1.45 -35.95 4.08
N ASP A 54 2.57 -35.90 4.82
CA ASP A 54 3.44 -34.73 5.02
C ASP A 54 3.72 -33.99 3.71
N PRO A 55 3.01 -32.88 3.41
CA PRO A 55 3.21 -32.17 2.17
C PRO A 55 4.37 -31.20 2.37
N LEU A 56 5.58 -31.74 2.50
CA LEU A 56 6.82 -31.00 2.79
C LEU A 56 6.98 -29.74 1.90
N GLY A 57 6.58 -29.83 0.63
CA GLY A 57 6.60 -28.70 -0.30
C GLY A 57 5.55 -27.62 -0.01
N ALA A 58 4.33 -28.00 0.36
CA ALA A 58 3.25 -27.04 0.62
C ALA A 58 3.47 -26.30 1.95
N GLN A 59 3.95 -26.99 2.99
CA GLN A 59 4.32 -26.35 4.25
C GLN A 59 5.48 -25.36 4.07
N GLY A 60 6.51 -25.75 3.30
CA GLY A 60 7.63 -24.86 2.98
C GLY A 60 7.19 -23.60 2.23
N PHE A 61 6.32 -23.76 1.23
CA PHE A 61 5.74 -22.62 0.49
C PHE A 61 4.93 -21.69 1.40
N LEU A 62 4.10 -22.26 2.28
CA LEU A 62 3.26 -21.52 3.20
C LEU A 62 4.07 -20.76 4.27
N ILE A 63 5.17 -21.32 4.77
CA ILE A 63 6.12 -20.61 5.64
C ILE A 63 6.80 -19.47 4.88
N ALA A 64 7.23 -19.72 3.64
CA ALA A 64 7.87 -18.71 2.80
C ALA A 64 6.92 -17.54 2.48
N SER A 65 5.65 -17.83 2.18
CA SER A 65 4.64 -16.79 1.93
C SER A 65 4.33 -15.96 3.18
N CYS A 66 4.34 -16.56 4.38
CA CYS A 66 4.24 -15.81 5.63
C CYS A 66 5.43 -14.87 5.87
N TYR A 67 6.66 -15.32 5.59
CA TYR A 67 7.83 -14.44 5.66
C TYR A 67 7.74 -13.30 4.65
N ALA A 68 7.36 -13.59 3.40
CA ALA A 68 7.16 -12.57 2.38
C ALA A 68 6.11 -11.54 2.84
N ALA A 69 4.95 -12.00 3.30
CA ALA A 69 3.91 -11.16 3.87
C ALA A 69 4.43 -10.26 5.00
N LEU A 70 5.18 -10.81 5.95
CA LEU A 70 5.73 -10.07 7.08
C LEU A 70 6.65 -8.94 6.61
N PHE A 71 7.64 -9.25 5.78
CA PHE A 71 8.61 -8.26 5.32
C PHE A 71 7.99 -7.20 4.39
N LEU A 72 7.07 -7.60 3.51
CA LEU A 72 6.38 -6.69 2.61
C LEU A 72 5.50 -5.69 3.39
N ASN A 73 4.75 -6.16 4.38
CA ASN A 73 3.93 -5.28 5.22
C ASN A 73 4.79 -4.37 6.12
N ILE A 74 5.91 -4.85 6.68
CA ILE A 74 6.86 -3.98 7.39
C ILE A 74 7.43 -2.90 6.46
N SER A 75 7.81 -3.29 5.24
CA SER A 75 8.31 -2.34 4.23
C SER A 75 7.25 -1.29 3.85
N ALA A 76 5.98 -1.70 3.74
CA ALA A 76 4.86 -0.78 3.51
C ALA A 76 4.66 0.20 4.67
N THR A 77 4.78 -0.26 5.93
CA THR A 77 4.73 0.60 7.13
C THR A 77 5.86 1.64 7.10
N ILE A 78 7.10 1.20 6.86
CA ILE A 78 8.26 2.09 6.79
C ILE A 78 8.08 3.12 5.67
N SER A 79 7.66 2.66 4.48
CA SER A 79 7.42 3.54 3.33
C SER A 79 6.32 4.56 3.61
N SER A 80 5.29 4.17 4.37
CA SER A 80 4.23 5.09 4.80
C SER A 80 4.77 6.20 5.68
N PHE A 81 5.67 5.89 6.63
CA PHE A 81 6.32 6.91 7.46
C PHE A 81 7.18 7.86 6.63
N ILE A 82 7.97 7.35 5.68
CA ILE A 82 8.79 8.20 4.82
C ILE A 82 7.90 9.11 3.96
N LEU A 83 6.78 8.61 3.44
CA LEU A 83 5.82 9.43 2.69
C LEU A 83 5.17 10.51 3.57
N ILE A 84 4.77 10.18 4.81
CA ILE A 84 4.22 11.15 5.78
C ILE A 84 5.23 12.26 6.07
N ASP A 85 6.48 11.89 6.31
CA ASP A 85 7.56 12.83 6.60
C ASP A 85 7.79 13.80 5.43
N ASN A 86 7.90 13.27 4.20
CA ASN A 86 8.02 14.08 2.99
C ASN A 86 6.83 15.03 2.76
N LEU A 87 5.61 14.62 3.17
CA LEU A 87 4.43 15.49 3.13
C LEU A 87 4.45 16.56 4.22
N GLY A 88 5.02 16.24 5.39
CA GLY A 88 5.20 17.18 6.50
C GLY A 88 6.17 18.31 6.17
N GLU A 89 7.25 18.00 5.45
CA GLU A 89 8.26 18.99 5.02
C GLU A 89 7.77 19.96 3.93
N LEU A 90 6.63 19.69 3.32
CA LEU A 90 6.13 20.42 2.14
C LEU A 90 5.87 21.91 2.44
N GLY A 91 5.42 22.23 3.66
CA GLY A 91 5.26 23.62 4.11
C GLY A 91 6.60 24.34 4.29
N PHE A 92 7.57 23.66 4.89
CA PHE A 92 8.93 24.20 5.09
C PHE A 92 9.63 24.44 3.74
N HIS A 93 9.56 23.48 2.82
CA HIS A 93 10.14 23.66 1.49
C HIS A 93 9.46 24.77 0.70
N ALA A 94 8.15 24.98 0.87
CA ALA A 94 7.45 26.09 0.22
C ALA A 94 7.90 27.45 0.77
N SER A 95 8.10 27.60 2.10
CA SER A 95 8.59 28.86 2.69
C SER A 95 10.03 29.19 2.30
N CYS A 96 10.85 28.18 1.97
CA CYS A 96 12.22 28.40 1.50
C CYS A 96 12.34 28.76 0.02
N LYS A 97 11.23 28.84 -0.74
CA LYS A 97 11.27 29.19 -2.17
C LYS A 97 11.44 30.69 -2.38
N ASP A 98 12.12 31.01 -3.48
CA ASP A 98 12.33 32.38 -3.94
C ASP A 98 10.96 33.10 -4.10
N PRO A 99 10.81 34.36 -3.62
CA PRO A 99 9.60 35.16 -3.78
C PRO A 99 9.06 35.23 -5.21
N THR A 100 9.93 35.16 -6.22
CA THR A 100 9.57 35.16 -7.65
C THR A 100 8.71 33.96 -8.06
N PHE A 101 8.82 32.82 -7.36
CA PHE A 101 7.99 31.64 -7.58
C PHE A 101 6.49 31.93 -7.34
N TYR A 102 6.18 32.80 -6.37
CA TYR A 102 4.80 33.15 -6.02
C TYR A 102 4.20 34.14 -7.02
N THR A 103 5.03 35.02 -7.59
CA THR A 103 4.61 35.99 -8.62
C THR A 103 4.16 35.31 -9.91
N ASP A 104 4.87 34.25 -10.31
CA ASP A 104 4.50 33.37 -11.44
C ASP A 104 3.23 32.55 -11.17
N LEU A 105 2.94 32.26 -9.89
CA LEU A 105 1.78 31.47 -9.50
C LEU A 105 0.50 32.31 -9.40
N GLU A 106 0.61 33.57 -8.95
CA GLU A 106 -0.50 34.54 -8.93
C GLU A 106 -0.94 34.94 -10.34
N THR A 107 -0.03 35.01 -11.32
CA THR A 107 -0.38 35.26 -12.73
C THR A 107 -0.97 34.04 -13.43
N ALA A 108 -0.75 32.82 -12.92
CA ALA A 108 -1.18 31.60 -13.60
C ALA A 108 -2.70 31.39 -13.60
N GLY A 109 -3.45 31.94 -12.63
CA GLY A 109 -4.92 31.88 -12.53
C GLY A 109 -5.52 30.48 -12.32
N THR A 110 -5.19 29.52 -13.19
CA THR A 110 -5.56 28.10 -13.13
C THR A 110 -4.38 27.23 -13.56
N MET A 111 -4.17 26.10 -12.90
CA MET A 111 -3.09 25.15 -13.25
C MET A 111 -3.67 23.77 -13.50
N SER A 112 -3.60 23.31 -14.76
CA SER A 112 -4.01 21.95 -15.15
C SER A 112 -2.82 20.99 -14.99
N VAL A 113 -2.50 20.62 -13.75
CA VAL A 113 -1.48 19.62 -13.43
C VAL A 113 -2.07 18.47 -12.63
N THR A 114 -1.46 17.29 -12.72
CA THR A 114 -1.81 16.14 -11.90
C THR A 114 -1.39 16.38 -10.44
N GLN A 115 -2.04 15.71 -9.49
CA GLN A 115 -1.79 15.91 -8.05
C GLN A 115 -0.33 15.64 -7.65
N ASP A 116 0.32 14.64 -8.26
CA ASP A 116 1.74 14.33 -8.04
C ASP A 116 2.65 15.47 -8.50
N LYS A 117 2.40 16.02 -9.70
CA LYS A 117 3.15 17.16 -10.23
C LYS A 117 2.90 18.42 -9.41
N LEU A 118 1.69 18.58 -8.88
CA LEU A 118 1.35 19.67 -7.97
C LEU A 118 2.20 19.57 -6.70
N LEU A 119 2.21 18.42 -6.02
CA LEU A 119 2.99 18.23 -4.80
C LEU A 119 4.50 18.47 -5.03
N ILE A 120 5.07 17.92 -6.12
CA ILE A 120 6.48 18.14 -6.47
C ILE A 120 6.75 19.62 -6.72
N LYS A 121 5.84 20.32 -7.41
CA LYS A 121 5.97 21.76 -7.66
C LYS A 121 5.96 22.58 -6.37
N PHE A 122 5.31 22.11 -5.31
CA PHE A 122 5.29 22.78 -3.99
C PHE A 122 6.34 22.29 -3.00
N GLY A 123 7.25 21.40 -3.41
CA GLY A 123 8.41 21.00 -2.59
C GLY A 123 8.41 19.54 -2.14
N ALA A 124 7.51 18.70 -2.63
CA ALA A 124 7.67 17.26 -2.46
C ALA A 124 8.91 16.73 -3.21
N SER A 125 9.53 15.69 -2.67
CA SER A 125 10.70 15.05 -3.27
C SER A 125 10.46 14.62 -4.73
N LYS A 126 11.49 14.78 -5.58
CA LYS A 126 11.46 14.28 -6.97
C LYS A 126 11.26 12.76 -7.04
N MET A 127 11.60 12.05 -5.96
CA MET A 127 11.42 10.60 -5.83
C MET A 127 10.03 10.21 -5.29
N TRP A 128 9.12 11.17 -5.09
CA TRP A 128 7.76 10.94 -4.61
C TRP A 128 7.05 9.80 -5.35
N LYS A 129 7.05 9.86 -6.68
CA LYS A 129 6.38 8.85 -7.51
C LYS A 129 6.96 7.45 -7.31
N LEU A 130 8.29 7.32 -7.24
CA LEU A 130 8.95 6.04 -7.04
C LEU A 130 8.60 5.46 -5.67
N MET A 131 8.64 6.30 -4.64
CA MET A 131 8.33 5.89 -3.27
C MET A 131 6.86 5.49 -3.10
N LEU A 132 5.95 6.22 -3.75
CA LEU A 132 4.53 5.88 -3.79
C LEU A 132 4.28 4.53 -4.48
N TRP A 133 4.98 4.25 -5.59
CA TRP A 133 4.90 2.95 -6.27
C TRP A 133 5.47 1.81 -5.43
N HIS A 134 6.63 2.02 -4.80
CA HIS A 134 7.22 1.03 -3.89
C HIS A 134 6.29 0.73 -2.71
N TRP A 135 5.73 1.77 -2.09
CA TRP A 135 4.74 1.64 -1.01
C TRP A 135 3.51 0.84 -1.47
N LEU A 136 2.92 1.21 -2.61
CA LEU A 136 1.73 0.54 -3.13
C LEU A 136 2.01 -0.93 -3.49
N ALA A 137 3.16 -1.20 -4.12
CA ALA A 137 3.57 -2.54 -4.52
C ALA A 137 3.81 -3.43 -3.30
N THR A 138 4.58 -2.95 -2.30
CA THR A 138 4.86 -3.71 -1.08
C THR A 138 3.60 -3.96 -0.25
N PHE A 139 2.72 -2.95 -0.13
CA PHE A 139 1.43 -3.10 0.55
C PHE A 139 0.55 -4.16 -0.12
N TYR A 140 0.35 -4.05 -1.43
CA TYR A 140 -0.52 -4.94 -2.18
C TYR A 140 0.03 -6.37 -2.24
N LEU A 141 1.34 -6.53 -2.52
CA LEU A 141 1.99 -7.85 -2.52
C LEU A 141 1.99 -8.47 -1.12
N GLY A 142 2.09 -7.66 -0.05
CA GLY A 142 1.98 -8.13 1.33
C GLY A 142 0.61 -8.73 1.64
N ILE A 143 -0.47 -8.08 1.17
CA ILE A 143 -1.84 -8.60 1.27
C ILE A 143 -1.99 -9.90 0.48
N LEU A 144 -1.51 -9.93 -0.77
CA LEU A 144 -1.59 -11.12 -1.60
C LEU A 144 -0.82 -12.31 -0.98
N ALA A 145 0.38 -12.06 -0.43
CA ALA A 145 1.17 -13.09 0.23
C ALA A 145 0.44 -13.66 1.47
N LEU A 146 -0.23 -12.82 2.25
CA LEU A 146 -1.07 -13.29 3.38
C LEU A 146 -2.23 -14.16 2.89
N ILE A 147 -2.96 -13.68 1.89
CA ILE A 147 -4.08 -14.41 1.29
C ILE A 147 -3.61 -15.78 0.76
N ILE A 148 -2.51 -15.82 0.02
CA ILE A 148 -1.93 -17.06 -0.51
C ILE A 148 -1.56 -18.01 0.63
N SER A 149 -1.00 -17.50 1.73
CA SER A 149 -0.66 -18.31 2.91
C SER A 149 -1.91 -18.97 3.51
N VAL A 150 -2.98 -18.20 3.69
CA VAL A 150 -4.26 -18.68 4.24
C VAL A 150 -4.92 -19.67 3.29
N LEU A 151 -4.96 -19.37 1.98
CA LEU A 151 -5.55 -20.27 0.99
C LEU A 151 -4.77 -21.59 0.91
N THR A 152 -3.44 -21.54 0.96
CA THR A 152 -2.61 -22.75 0.97
C THR A 152 -3.00 -23.63 2.16
N TYR A 153 -3.09 -23.05 3.36
CA TYR A 153 -3.53 -23.77 4.56
C TYR A 153 -4.93 -24.39 4.39
N VAL A 154 -5.92 -23.59 3.96
CA VAL A 154 -7.29 -24.06 3.74
C VAL A 154 -7.33 -25.19 2.70
N THR A 155 -6.53 -25.10 1.64
CA THR A 155 -6.48 -26.16 0.63
C THR A 155 -5.86 -27.45 1.14
N MET A 156 -4.97 -27.38 2.13
CA MET A 156 -4.34 -28.54 2.76
C MET A 156 -5.26 -29.20 3.78
N GLU A 157 -5.76 -28.44 4.75
CA GLU A 157 -6.37 -28.99 5.96
C GLU A 157 -7.91 -29.05 5.93
N GLU A 158 -8.56 -28.12 5.23
CA GLU A 158 -10.00 -27.91 5.40
C GLU A 158 -10.86 -28.81 4.51
N ALA A 159 -12.14 -28.93 4.87
CA ALA A 159 -13.13 -29.62 4.05
C ALA A 159 -13.39 -28.88 2.72
N VAL A 160 -13.86 -29.62 1.70
CA VAL A 160 -14.15 -29.08 0.35
C VAL A 160 -15.11 -27.89 0.39
N ALA A 161 -16.13 -27.94 1.27
CA ALA A 161 -17.08 -26.84 1.45
C ALA A 161 -16.38 -25.53 1.85
N THR A 162 -15.47 -25.58 2.82
CA THR A 162 -14.66 -24.43 3.26
C THR A 162 -13.78 -23.91 2.13
N LYS A 163 -13.16 -24.80 1.33
CA LYS A 163 -12.34 -24.41 0.17
C LYS A 163 -13.16 -23.59 -0.84
N ILE A 164 -14.34 -24.08 -1.22
CA ILE A 164 -15.23 -23.39 -2.17
C ILE A 164 -15.63 -22.02 -1.63
N PHE A 165 -16.03 -21.95 -0.37
CA PHE A 165 -16.41 -20.70 0.27
C PHE A 165 -15.26 -19.68 0.29
N MET A 166 -14.04 -20.12 0.64
CA MET A 166 -12.87 -19.25 0.69
C MET A 166 -12.48 -18.71 -0.69
N TRP A 167 -12.56 -19.51 -1.75
CA TRP A 167 -12.35 -19.05 -3.13
C TRP A 167 -13.39 -18.03 -3.58
N PHE A 168 -14.65 -18.20 -3.18
CA PHE A 168 -15.69 -17.21 -3.46
C PHE A 168 -15.40 -15.88 -2.75
N MET A 169 -15.05 -15.92 -1.45
CA MET A 169 -14.71 -14.73 -0.66
C MET A 169 -13.47 -14.02 -1.22
N LEU A 170 -12.48 -14.78 -1.71
CA LEU A 170 -11.32 -14.25 -2.40
C LEU A 170 -11.72 -13.43 -3.63
N LEU A 171 -12.55 -14.00 -4.50
CA LEU A 171 -13.00 -13.34 -5.72
C LEU A 171 -13.78 -12.07 -5.39
N LEU A 172 -14.71 -12.15 -4.44
CA LEU A 172 -15.50 -11.01 -3.99
C LEU A 172 -14.62 -9.85 -3.47
N THR A 173 -13.51 -10.18 -2.80
CA THR A 173 -12.62 -9.20 -2.17
C THR A 173 -11.60 -8.62 -3.16
N LEU A 174 -10.93 -9.48 -3.94
CA LEU A 174 -9.84 -9.05 -4.83
C LEU A 174 -10.36 -8.47 -6.14
N PHE A 175 -11.48 -8.96 -6.68
CA PHE A 175 -11.99 -8.49 -7.97
C PHE A 175 -12.19 -6.96 -8.04
N PRO A 176 -12.97 -6.32 -7.14
CA PRO A 176 -13.14 -4.86 -7.18
C PRO A 176 -11.82 -4.14 -6.96
N THR A 177 -11.02 -4.61 -6.01
CA THR A 177 -9.74 -3.98 -5.62
C THR A 177 -8.75 -3.97 -6.79
N SER A 178 -8.57 -5.12 -7.45
CA SER A 178 -7.69 -5.24 -8.62
C SER A 178 -8.19 -4.42 -9.81
N TYR A 179 -9.51 -4.36 -10.04
CA TYR A 179 -10.09 -3.54 -11.11
C TYR A 179 -9.82 -2.04 -10.87
N PHE A 180 -10.05 -1.53 -9.66
CA PHE A 180 -9.83 -0.11 -9.38
C PHE A 180 -8.36 0.29 -9.37
N ILE A 181 -7.46 -0.59 -8.91
CA ILE A 181 -6.03 -0.30 -8.86
C ILE A 181 -5.37 -0.40 -10.25
N PHE A 182 -5.68 -1.44 -11.03
CA PHE A 182 -5.00 -1.70 -12.30
C PHE A 182 -5.86 -1.43 -13.53
N GLY A 183 -7.14 -1.79 -13.48
CA GLY A 183 -8.07 -1.64 -14.61
C GLY A 183 -8.36 -0.16 -14.94
N ARG A 184 -8.66 0.65 -13.92
CA ARG A 184 -8.99 2.07 -14.13
C ARG A 184 -7.84 2.87 -14.75
N PRO A 185 -6.58 2.80 -14.27
CA PRO A 185 -5.49 3.54 -14.89
C PRO A 185 -5.23 3.15 -16.35
N MET A 186 -5.40 1.87 -16.69
CA MET A 186 -5.27 1.41 -18.08
C MET A 186 -6.41 1.94 -18.95
N HIS A 187 -7.65 1.88 -18.47
CA HIS A 187 -8.80 2.43 -19.19
C HIS A 187 -8.63 3.94 -19.45
N ASP A 188 -8.22 4.70 -18.44
CA ASP A 188 -7.99 6.15 -18.56
C ASP A 188 -6.79 6.51 -19.46
N ALA A 189 -5.86 5.57 -19.67
CA ALA A 189 -4.74 5.74 -20.60
C ALA A 189 -5.14 5.50 -22.07
N HIS A 190 -6.21 4.73 -22.33
CA HIS A 190 -6.72 4.48 -23.67
C HIS A 190 -7.74 5.51 -24.16
N VAL A 191 -8.33 6.30 -23.24
CA VAL A 191 -9.34 7.33 -23.54
C VAL A 191 -8.70 8.72 -23.78
N LYS A 192 -7.37 8.85 -23.64
CA LYS A 192 -6.60 10.07 -23.92
C LYS A 192 -5.86 9.96 -25.24
#